data_AF-A0A7C2GI51-F1
#
_entry.id   AF-A0A7C2GI51-F1
#
_cell.length_a   1.000
_cell.length_b   1.000
_cell.length_c   1.000
_cell.angle_alpha   90.00
_cell.angle_beta   90.00
_cell.angle_gamma   90.00
#
_symmetry.space_group_name_H-M   'P 1'
#
loop_
_entity.id
_entity.type
_entity.pdbx_description
1 polymer ?
#
loop_
_entity_poly.entity_id
_entity_poly.type
_entity_poly.pdbx_seq_one_letter_code
_entity_poly.pdbx_strand_id
1 'polypeptide(L)'
;MTLRVQISKNLEQKFRELAMKKFGYTKGALSKAAEEALTQWTLTQEKEKPQFTKDPVEAIEGLLSEISIDSVTLQHETQKHWASKALKNVSN
;
A
#
# COMPACT_ATOMS: atom_id res chain seq x y z
N MET A 1 16.11 14.27 10.12
CA MET A 1 16.42 13.87 8.73
C MET A 1 16.42 15.12 7.84
N THR A 2 17.24 15.18 6.80
CA THR A 2 17.26 16.30 5.84
C THR A 2 17.13 15.79 4.41
N LEU A 3 16.23 16.42 3.63
CA LEU A 3 16.01 16.16 2.22
C LEU A 3 16.29 17.45 1.44
N ARG A 4 17.10 17.38 0.38
CA ARG A 4 17.37 18.51 -0.51
C ARG A 4 16.57 18.33 -1.80
N VAL A 5 15.77 19.34 -2.16
CA VAL A 5 14.90 19.31 -3.34
C VAL A 5 15.11 20.61 -4.12
N GLN A 6 15.14 20.51 -5.44
CA GLN A 6 15.16 21.66 -6.34
C GLN A 6 13.76 21.83 -6.95
N ILE A 7 13.20 23.02 -6.83
CA ILE A 7 11.89 23.39 -7.40
C ILE A 7 12.03 24.73 -8.12
N SER A 8 11.08 25.03 -9.02
CA SER A 8 11.08 26.31 -9.71
C SER A 8 10.83 27.47 -8.74
N LYS A 9 11.43 28.64 -9.04
CA LYS A 9 11.28 29.85 -8.22
C LYS A 9 9.82 30.23 -7.99
N ASN A 10 9.00 30.13 -9.04
CA ASN A 10 7.57 30.44 -8.97
C ASN A 10 6.81 29.50 -8.02
N LEU A 11 7.18 28.22 -7.97
CA LEU A 11 6.56 27.26 -7.08
C LEU A 11 7.00 27.47 -5.62
N GLU A 12 8.29 27.75 -5.40
CA GLU A 12 8.82 28.05 -4.06
C GLU A 12 8.14 29.26 -3.44
N GLN A 13 7.98 30.34 -4.21
CA GLN A 13 7.35 31.55 -3.73
C GLN A 13 5.88 31.30 -3.34
N LYS A 14 5.10 30.65 -4.23
CA LYS A 14 3.70 30.29 -3.93
C LYS A 14 3.59 29.39 -2.71
N PHE A 15 4.47 28.39 -2.61
CA PHE A 15 4.49 27.46 -1.48
C PHE A 15 4.76 28.20 -0.17
N ARG A 16 5.75 29.10 -0.16
CA ARG A 16 6.10 29.91 1.01
C ARG A 16 4.94 30.80 1.45
N GLU A 17 4.30 31.50 0.51
CA GLU A 17 3.14 32.35 0.80
C GLU A 17 1.99 31.55 1.43
N LEU A 18 1.66 30.39 0.88
CA LEU A 18 0.60 29.52 1.39
C LEU A 18 0.95 28.91 2.76
N ALA A 19 2.19 28.46 2.94
CA ALA A 19 2.67 27.91 4.20
C ALA A 19 2.57 28.97 5.32
N MET A 20 2.99 30.20 5.04
CA MET A 20 2.92 31.30 6.02
C MET A 20 1.47 31.72 6.30
N LYS A 21 0.59 31.74 5.29
CA LYS A 21 -0.85 32.00 5.48
C LYS A 21 -1.51 30.94 6.37
N LYS A 22 -1.12 29.67 6.23
CA LYS A 22 -1.74 28.55 6.97
C LYS A 22 -1.18 28.38 8.39
N PHE A 23 0.14 28.48 8.54
CA PHE A 23 0.83 28.15 9.81
C PHE A 23 1.39 29.38 10.54
N GLY A 24 1.19 30.57 9.98
CA GLY A 24 1.73 31.82 10.50
C GLY A 24 3.22 32.01 10.17
N TYR A 25 3.73 33.20 10.49
CA TYR A 25 5.11 33.61 10.25
C TYR A 25 6.05 33.14 11.36
N THR A 26 6.02 31.84 11.67
CA THR A 26 6.82 31.24 12.75
C THR A 26 7.93 30.33 12.20
N LYS A 27 8.99 30.17 13.00
CA LYS A 27 10.09 29.25 12.66
C LYS A 27 9.53 27.82 12.57
N GLY A 28 9.66 27.22 11.39
CA GLY A 28 9.18 25.85 11.12
C GLY A 28 7.89 25.75 10.30
N ALA A 29 7.22 26.87 9.98
CA ALA A 29 6.03 26.87 9.13
C ALA A 29 6.25 26.19 7.76
N LEU A 30 7.40 26.43 7.12
CA LEU A 30 7.77 25.79 5.86
C LEU A 30 8.00 24.28 6.00
N SER A 31 8.68 23.87 7.07
CA SER A 31 8.92 22.44 7.33
C SER A 31 7.61 21.70 7.56
N LYS A 32 6.69 22.29 8.33
CA LYS A 32 5.37 21.71 8.60
C LYS A 32 4.52 21.60 7.34
N ALA A 33 4.53 22.64 6.50
CA ALA A 33 3.85 22.59 5.22
C ALA A 33 4.45 21.54 4.27
N ALA A 34 5.78 21.38 4.29
CA ALA A 34 6.46 20.41 3.43
C ALA A 34 6.15 18.97 3.87
N GLU A 35 6.12 18.73 5.18
CA GLU A 35 5.76 17.43 5.75
C GLU A 35 4.31 17.06 5.41
N GLU A 36 3.37 18.00 5.53
CA GLU A 36 1.97 17.77 5.13
C GLU A 36 1.85 17.49 3.63
N ALA A 37 2.53 18.28 2.78
CA ALA A 37 2.49 18.10 1.33
C ALA A 37 3.06 16.74 0.90
N LEU A 38 4.20 16.34 1.47
CA LEU A 38 4.83 15.05 1.20
C LEU A 38 3.95 13.89 1.68
N THR A 39 3.32 14.03 2.85
CA THR A 39 2.38 13.02 3.38
C THR A 39 1.18 12.83 2.46
N GLN A 40 0.58 13.93 1.98
CA GLN A 40 -0.56 13.84 1.05
C GLN A 40 -0.14 13.25 -0.30
N TRP A 41 1.05 13.60 -0.78
CA TRP A 41 1.60 13.03 -2.00
C TRP A 41 1.81 11.51 -1.87
N THR A 42 2.43 11.03 -0.78
CA THR A 42 2.63 9.59 -0.57
C THR A 42 1.30 8.85 -0.47
N LEU A 43 0.31 9.39 0.24
CA LEU A 43 -1.02 8.79 0.33
C LEU A 43 -1.72 8.70 -1.03
N THR A 44 -1.53 9.71 -1.88
CA THR A 44 -2.08 9.70 -3.24
C THR A 44 -1.46 8.59 -4.07
N GLN A 45 -0.14 8.42 -3.99
CA GLN A 45 0.58 7.38 -4.72
C GLN A 45 0.31 5.97 -4.16
N GLU A 46 0.06 5.84 -2.86
CA GLU A 46 -0.33 4.56 -2.25
C GLU A 46 -1.73 4.11 -2.65
N LYS A 47 -2.67 5.04 -2.84
CA LYS A 47 -4.01 4.76 -3.38
C LYS A 47 -3.99 4.38 -4.86
N GLU A 48 -2.95 4.78 -5.60
CA GLU A 48 -2.70 4.37 -6.99
C GLU A 48 -2.00 3.00 -7.10
N LYS A 49 -1.73 2.30 -5.98
CA LYS A 49 -1.50 0.85 -6.08
C LYS A 49 -2.77 0.23 -6.66
N PRO A 50 -2.68 -0.64 -7.69
CA PRO A 50 -3.85 -1.16 -8.36
C PRO A 50 -4.76 -1.81 -7.31
N GLN A 51 -5.87 -1.14 -7.01
CA GLN A 51 -6.92 -1.73 -6.23
C GLN A 51 -7.40 -2.89 -7.08
N PHE A 52 -7.11 -4.11 -6.63
CA PHE A 52 -7.45 -5.33 -7.33
C PHE A 52 -8.94 -5.28 -7.68
N THR A 53 -9.24 -4.94 -8.94
CA THR A 53 -10.59 -4.54 -9.38
C THR A 53 -11.40 -5.74 -9.82
N LYS A 54 -10.74 -6.89 -9.97
CA LYS A 54 -11.39 -8.18 -10.20
C LYS A 54 -11.85 -8.76 -8.88
N ASP A 55 -12.96 -9.50 -8.90
CA ASP A 55 -13.34 -10.35 -7.79
C ASP A 55 -12.14 -11.28 -7.47
N PRO A 56 -11.62 -11.27 -6.22
CA PRO A 56 -10.58 -12.18 -5.79
C PRO A 56 -10.89 -13.64 -6.12
N VAL A 57 -12.17 -14.04 -6.06
CA VAL A 57 -12.62 -15.40 -6.39
C VAL A 57 -12.45 -15.68 -7.88
N GLU A 58 -12.96 -14.81 -8.75
CA GLU A 58 -12.83 -14.97 -10.22
C GLU A 58 -11.37 -15.02 -10.67
N ALA A 59 -10.50 -14.23 -10.05
CA ALA A 59 -9.10 -14.22 -10.40
C ALA A 59 -8.37 -15.51 -10.02
N ILE A 60 -8.69 -16.06 -8.85
CA ILE A 60 -8.18 -17.37 -8.42
C ILE A 60 -8.75 -18.47 -9.32
N GLU A 61 -10.04 -18.42 -9.65
CA GLU A 61 -10.68 -19.37 -10.55
C GLU A 61 -10.05 -19.35 -11.95
N GLY A 62 -9.79 -18.16 -12.51
CA GLY A 62 -9.09 -18.01 -13.78
C GLY A 62 -7.66 -18.57 -13.76
N LEU A 63 -6.92 -18.33 -12.68
CA LEU A 63 -5.58 -18.91 -12.48
C LEU A 63 -5.59 -20.44 -12.40
N LEU A 64 -6.65 -21.02 -11.84
CA LEU A 64 -6.82 -22.46 -11.68
C LEU A 64 -7.52 -23.11 -12.89
N SER A 65 -7.92 -22.35 -13.91
CA SER A 65 -8.70 -22.86 -15.04
C SER A 65 -7.98 -23.94 -15.87
N GLU A 66 -6.64 -23.94 -15.89
CA GLU A 66 -5.84 -24.97 -16.56
C GLU A 66 -5.65 -26.24 -15.71
N ILE A 67 -5.99 -26.18 -14.41
CA ILE A 67 -5.90 -27.30 -13.49
C ILE A 67 -7.26 -28.00 -13.47
N SER A 68 -7.33 -29.17 -14.09
CA SER A 68 -8.56 -29.97 -14.21
C SER A 68 -8.99 -30.69 -12.92
N ILE A 69 -8.65 -30.15 -11.75
CA ILE A 69 -8.92 -30.77 -10.45
C ILE A 69 -10.14 -30.08 -9.84
N ASP A 70 -11.11 -30.88 -9.44
CA ASP A 70 -12.33 -30.38 -8.81
C ASP A 70 -12.06 -29.73 -7.44
N SER A 71 -12.84 -28.69 -7.14
CA SER A 71 -12.75 -27.91 -5.91
C SER A 71 -12.90 -28.74 -4.64
N VAL A 72 -13.78 -29.77 -4.64
CA VAL A 72 -14.00 -30.65 -3.48
C VAL A 72 -12.79 -31.57 -3.27
N THR A 73 -12.16 -32.00 -4.37
CA THR A 73 -10.94 -32.81 -4.30
C THR A 73 -9.78 -32.02 -3.72
N LEU A 74 -9.61 -30.76 -4.14
CA LEU A 74 -8.60 -29.86 -3.57
C LEU A 74 -8.83 -29.61 -2.07
N GLN A 75 -10.08 -29.49 -1.63
CA GLN A 75 -10.42 -29.33 -0.22
C GLN A 75 -10.03 -30.57 0.60
N HIS A 76 -10.31 -31.78 0.10
CA HIS A 76 -9.92 -33.02 0.76
C HIS A 76 -8.39 -33.16 0.89
N GLU A 77 -7.64 -32.84 -0.17
CA GLU A 77 -6.17 -32.88 -0.13
C GLU A 77 -5.60 -31.83 0.85
N THR A 78 -6.20 -30.64 0.89
CA THR A 78 -5.82 -29.59 1.86
C THR A 78 -6.04 -30.06 3.30
N GLN A 79 -7.19 -30.68 3.59
CA GLN A 79 -7.49 -31.24 4.92
C GLN A 79 -6.47 -32.32 5.33
N LYS A 80 -6.12 -33.24 4.43
CA LYS A 80 -5.08 -34.26 4.69
C LYS A 80 -3.73 -33.63 5.00
N HIS A 81 -3.33 -32.61 4.23
CA HIS A 81 -2.07 -31.90 4.43
C HIS A 81 -2.03 -31.16 5.77
N TRP A 82 -3.12 -30.49 6.16
CA TRP A 82 -3.22 -29.83 7.47
C TRP A 82 -3.21 -30.82 8.64
N ALA A 83 -3.92 -31.94 8.54
CA ALA A 83 -3.90 -32.98 9.55
C ALA A 83 -2.48 -33.55 9.73
N SER A 84 -1.77 -33.83 8.63
CA SER A 84 -0.38 -34.29 8.67
C SER A 84 0.56 -33.26 9.31
N LYS A 85 0.39 -31.96 8.99
CA LYS A 85 1.19 -30.88 9.56
C LYS A 85 0.93 -30.69 11.05
N ALA A 86 -0.34 -30.79 11.48
CA ALA A 86 -0.70 -30.72 12.89
C ALA A 86 -0.08 -31.86 13.70
N LEU A 87 -0.12 -33.09 13.17
CA LEU A 87 0.49 -34.25 13.82
C LEU A 87 2.02 -34.12 13.94
N LYS A 88 2.70 -33.62 12.91
CA LYS A 88 4.15 -33.36 12.95
C LYS A 88 4.54 -32.32 14.01
N ASN A 89 3.70 -31.31 14.22
CA ASN A 89 3.94 -30.29 15.25
C ASN A 89 3.68 -30.78 16.68
N VAL A 90 2.85 -31.82 16.85
CA VAL A 90 2.54 -32.41 18.17
C VAL A 90 3.59 -33.44 18.60
N SER A 91 4.38 -33.99 17.65
CA SER A 91 5.48 -34.92 17.94
C SER A 91 6.83 -34.23 18.21
N ASN A 92 6.86 -32.91 18.36
CA ASN A 92 8.03 -32.11 18.75
C ASN A 92 7.86 -31.53 20.16
#